data_AF-A0ABD0QL43-F1
#
_entry.id   AF-A0ABD0QL43-F1
#
_cell.length_a   1.000
_cell.length_b   1.000
_cell.length_c   1.000
_cell.angle_alpha   90.00
_cell.angle_beta   90.00
_cell.angle_gamma   90.00
#
_symmetry.space_group_name_H-M   'P 1'
#
loop_
_entity.id
_entity.type
_entity.pdbx_description
1 polymer ?
#
loop_
_entity_poly.entity_id
_entity_poly.type
_entity_poly.pdbx_seq_one_letter_code
_entity_poly.pdbx_strand_id
1 'polypeptide(L)' 'TFSRCVLSCEEVDDLDELLATRLLSFLMDHHQEVLQVPVYLRNAVEDHISYLKSL' A
#
# COMPACT_ATOMS: atom_id res chain seq x y z
N THR A 1 3.60 1.53 17.43
CA THR A 1 2.14 1.47 17.19
C THR A 1 1.89 1.00 15.76
N PHE A 2 0.71 0.46 15.44
CA PHE A 2 0.39 -0.05 14.08
C PHE A 2 0.54 1.05 13.02
N SER A 3 0.14 2.29 13.36
CA SER A 3 0.46 3.55 12.67
C SER A 3 1.92 3.66 12.28
N ARG A 4 2.86 3.50 13.22
CA ARG A 4 4.29 3.55 12.92
C ARG A 4 4.75 2.40 12.02
N CYS A 5 4.18 1.20 12.11
CA CYS A 5 4.57 0.09 11.22
C CYS A 5 4.14 0.33 9.76
N VAL A 6 3.00 1.00 9.53
CA VAL A 6 2.46 1.22 8.19
C VAL A 6 2.92 2.54 7.59
N LEU A 7 3.15 3.57 8.41
CA LEU A 7 3.45 4.94 7.98
C LEU A 7 4.89 5.38 8.32
N SER A 8 5.75 4.51 8.84
CA SER A 8 7.13 4.88 9.14
C SER A 8 7.91 5.20 7.86
N CYS A 9 8.69 6.27 7.94
CA CYS A 9 9.70 6.68 6.98
C CYS A 9 10.93 7.09 7.77
N GLU A 10 12.14 6.78 7.28
CA GLU A 10 13.41 7.07 7.99
C GLU A 10 13.58 8.56 8.34
N GLU A 11 12.89 9.46 7.64
CA GLU A 11 13.03 10.91 7.82
C GLU A 11 11.97 11.55 8.75
N VAL A 12 11.00 10.79 9.25
CA VAL A 12 9.87 11.35 10.01
C VAL A 12 10.07 11.08 11.49
N ASP A 13 10.87 11.94 12.13
CA ASP A 13 11.20 11.85 13.56
C ASP A 13 10.01 12.20 14.49
N ASP A 14 8.97 12.88 14.00
CA ASP A 14 7.79 13.27 14.80
C ASP A 14 6.47 12.96 14.07
N LEU A 15 6.22 11.67 13.84
CA LEU A 15 4.92 11.23 13.32
C LEU A 15 3.83 11.45 14.38
N ASP A 16 3.00 12.47 14.18
CA ASP A 16 1.82 12.73 15.04
C ASP A 16 0.90 11.50 15.06
N GLU A 17 0.81 10.86 16.23
CA GLU A 17 0.07 9.60 16.43
C GLU A 17 -1.43 9.76 16.18
N LEU A 18 -2.03 10.93 16.44
CA LEU A 18 -3.44 11.19 16.18
C LEU A 18 -3.69 11.31 14.68
N LEU A 19 -2.83 12.03 13.97
CA LEU A 19 -2.91 12.16 12.52
C LEU A 19 -2.67 10.80 11.84
N ALA A 20 -1.66 10.05 12.30
CA ALA A 20 -1.33 8.74 11.78
C ALA A 20 -2.48 7.74 11.96
N THR A 21 -3.14 7.77 13.12
CA THR A 21 -4.34 6.95 13.38
C THR A 21 -5.49 7.35 12.46
N ARG A 22 -5.77 8.64 12.29
CA ARG A 22 -6.83 9.11 11.37
C ARG A 22 -6.56 8.74 9.92
N LEU A 23 -5.31 8.88 9.47
CA LEU A 23 -4.91 8.50 8.12
C LEU A 23 -5.08 6.99 7.90
N LEU A 24 -4.66 6.17 8.86
CA LEU A 24 -4.88 4.73 8.80
C LEU A 24 -6.36 4.37 8.77
N SER A 25 -7.19 4.97 9.62
CA SER A 25 -8.64 4.75 9.60
C SER A 25 -9.23 5.09 8.24
N PHE A 26 -8.85 6.23 7.66
CA PHE A 26 -9.26 6.60 6.31
C PHE A 26 -8.83 5.56 5.26
N LEU A 27 -7.57 5.12 5.28
CA LEU A 27 -7.08 4.09 4.36
C LEU A 27 -7.83 2.77 4.51
N MET A 28 -8.22 2.39 5.72
CA MET A 28 -8.99 1.17 5.98
C MET A 28 -10.44 1.32 5.50
N ASP A 29 -11.08 2.45 5.77
CA ASP A 29 -12.47 2.72 5.39
C ASP A 29 -12.61 2.84 3.86
N HIS A 30 -11.59 3.36 3.18
CA HIS A 30 -11.57 3.57 1.73
C HIS A 30 -10.65 2.60 0.99
N HIS A 31 -10.31 1.45 1.58
CA HIS A 31 -9.30 0.54 1.04
C HIS A 31 -9.61 0.05 -0.39
N GLN A 32 -10.88 -0.15 -0.72
CA GLN A 32 -11.28 -0.64 -2.04
C GLN A 32 -10.98 0.36 -3.16
N GLU A 33 -11.01 1.65 -2.87
CA GLU A 33 -10.73 2.71 -3.85
C GLU A 33 -9.25 3.07 -3.85
N VAL A 34 -8.64 3.19 -2.67
CA VAL A 34 -7.25 3.64 -2.51
C VAL A 34 -6.23 2.54 -2.85
N LEU A 35 -6.51 1.29 -2.45
CA LEU A 35 -5.60 0.16 -2.63
C LEU A 35 -6.04 -0.75 -3.79
N GLN A 36 -7.01 -0.32 -4.60
CA GLN A 36 -7.40 -1.07 -5.79
C GLN A 36 -6.19 -1.22 -6.70
N VAL A 37 -5.83 -2.46 -7.04
CA VAL A 37 -4.78 -2.69 -8.01
C VAL A 37 -5.35 -2.38 -9.41
N PRO A 38 -4.75 -1.43 -10.15
CA PRO A 38 -5.14 -1.17 -11.52
C PRO A 38 -4.98 -2.42 -12.39
N VAL A 39 -5.97 -2.70 -13.24
CA VAL A 39 -6.01 -3.90 -14.09
C VAL A 39 -4.74 -4.03 -14.95
N TYR A 40 -4.22 -2.91 -15.46
CA TYR A 40 -3.01 -2.95 -16.29
C TYR A 40 -1.77 -3.42 -15.53
N LEU A 41 -1.62 -3.07 -14.24
CA LEU A 41 -0.49 -3.53 -13.42
C LEU A 41 -0.62 -5.02 -13.13
N ARG A 42 -1.83 -5.48 -12.83
CA ARG A 42 -2.11 -6.91 -12.65
C ARG A 42 -1.75 -7.70 -13.91
N ASN A 43 -2.21 -7.25 -15.07
CA ASN A 43 -1.91 -7.91 -16.34
C ASN A 43 -0.41 -7.94 -16.62
N ALA A 44 0.30 -6.83 -16.39
CA ALA A 44 1.75 -6.78 -16.60
C ALA A 44 2.52 -7.80 -15.72
N VAL A 45 2.06 -8.01 -14.49
CA VAL A 45 2.64 -9.04 -13.60
C VAL A 45 2.30 -10.45 -14.08
N GLU A 46 1.05 -10.71 -14.47
CA GLU A 46 0.61 -12.01 -15.00
C GLU A 46 1.36 -12.39 -16.29
N ASP A 47 1.57 -11.43 -17.20
CA ASP A 47 2.33 -11.59 -18.44
C ASP A 47 3.80 -11.91 -18.13
N HIS A 48 4.42 -11.19 -17.19
CA HIS A 48 5.80 -11.42 -16.80
C HIS A 48 5.99 -12.81 -16.16
N ILE A 49 5.07 -13.22 -15.28
CA ILE A 49 5.09 -14.57 -14.69
C ILE A 49 4.93 -15.64 -15.77
N SER A 50 4.03 -15.42 -16.75
CA SER A 50 3.81 -16.36 -17.85
C SER A 50 5.07 -16.50 -18.72
N TYR A 51 5.74 -15.39 -19.01
CA TYR A 51 7.05 -15.39 -19.68
C TYR A 51 8.08 -16.22 -18.90
N LEU A 52 8.23 -15.99 -17.60
CA LEU A 52 9.18 -16.71 -16.75
C LEU A 52 8.90 -18.23 -16.68
N LYS A 53 7.62 -18.64 -16.75
CA LYS A 53 7.24 -20.06 -16.78
C LYS A 53 7.44 -20.74 -18.13
N SER A 54 7.61 -19.97 -19.20
CA SER A 54 7.82 -20.47 -20.56
C SER A 54 9.30 -20.65 -20.92
N LEU A 55 10.20 -20.21 -20.04
CA LEU A 55 11.64 -20.49 -20.02
C LEU A 55 11.91 -21.86 -19.41
#